data_AF-A0A3E0DZV7-F1
#
_entry.id   AF-A0A3E0DZV7-F1
#
_cell.length_a   1.000
_cell.length_b   1.000
_cell.length_c   1.000
_cell.angle_alpha   90.00
_cell.angle_beta   90.00
_cell.angle_gamma   90.00
#
_symmetry.space_group_name_H-M   'P 1'
#
loop_
_entity.id
_entity.type
_entity.pdbx_description
1 polymer ?
#
loop_
_entity_poly.entity_id
_entity_poly.type
_entity_poly.pdbx_seq_one_letter_code
_entity_poly.pdbx_strand_id
1 'polypeptide(L)'
;MKCGTSIGANVEESQAAHSKLDFVAKLTISNKEARETRYWLTLLDRKELLGEHHSLPFLKSEIEEIILLLNSIIKKSRENLK
;
A
#
# COMPACT_ATOMS: atom_id res chain seq x y z
N MET A 1 -3.39 9.88 -11.56
CA MET A 1 -3.13 8.65 -10.78
C MET A 1 -3.17 9.04 -9.30
N LYS A 2 -4.23 8.68 -8.56
CA LYS A 2 -4.43 9.11 -7.15
C LYS A 2 -4.03 8.03 -6.12
N CYS A 3 -3.97 6.77 -6.55
CA CYS A 3 -3.77 5.59 -5.68
C CYS A 3 -2.34 5.41 -5.15
N GLY A 4 -1.32 5.93 -5.84
CA GLY A 4 0.07 5.86 -5.35
C GLY A 4 0.37 6.90 -4.25
N THR A 5 -0.21 8.09 -4.35
CA THR A 5 0.00 9.20 -3.41
C THR A 5 -0.83 9.06 -2.13
N SER A 6 -1.99 8.41 -2.19
CA SER A 6 -2.88 8.18 -1.05
C SER A 6 -2.29 7.21 -0.01
N ILE A 7 -1.40 6.29 -0.42
CA ILE A 7 -0.73 5.34 0.49
C ILE A 7 0.08 6.10 1.54
N GLY A 8 0.99 6.96 1.07
CA GLY A 8 1.86 7.76 1.92
C GLY A 8 1.09 8.74 2.80
N ALA A 9 0.09 9.42 2.24
CA ALA A 9 -0.76 10.34 3.01
C ALA A 9 -1.45 9.65 4.21
N ASN A 10 -2.05 8.47 3.99
CA ASN A 10 -2.67 7.71 5.07
C ASN A 10 -1.64 7.16 6.09
N VAL A 11 -0.41 6.84 5.66
CA VAL A 11 0.68 6.44 6.56
C VAL A 11 1.10 7.63 7.44
N GLU A 12 1.28 8.81 6.86
CA GLU A 12 1.61 10.03 7.61
C GLU A 12 0.51 10.39 8.61
N GLU A 13 -0.77 10.36 8.19
CA GLU A 13 -1.88 10.58 9.10
C GLU A 13 -1.93 9.54 10.23
N SER A 14 -1.51 8.30 9.97
CA SER A 14 -1.45 7.28 11.03
C SER A 14 -0.45 7.66 12.12
N GLN A 15 0.62 8.37 11.81
CA GLN A 15 1.61 8.81 12.82
C GLN A 15 1.00 9.80 13.82
N ALA A 16 -0.04 10.53 13.43
CA ALA A 16 -0.80 11.46 14.27
C ALA A 16 -2.10 10.84 14.84
N ALA A 17 -2.27 9.52 14.77
CA ALA A 17 -3.51 8.86 15.20
C ALA A 17 -3.81 9.06 16.70
N HIS A 18 -5.08 9.30 17.02
CA HIS A 18 -5.52 9.56 18.41
C HIS A 18 -5.62 8.30 19.26
N SER A 19 -5.62 7.12 18.63
CA SER A 19 -5.64 5.83 19.33
C SER A 19 -4.95 4.75 18.50
N LYS A 20 -4.62 3.63 19.15
CA LYS A 20 -4.07 2.46 18.45
C LYS A 20 -5.06 1.83 17.46
N LEU A 21 -6.36 1.95 17.72
CA LEU A 21 -7.41 1.51 16.78
C LEU A 21 -7.46 2.41 15.54
N ASP A 22 -7.37 3.73 15.73
CA ASP A 22 -7.32 4.72 14.64
C ASP A 22 -6.04 4.54 13.79
N PHE A 23 -4.89 4.33 14.44
CA PHE A 23 -3.63 3.97 13.77
C PHE A 23 -3.80 2.75 12.85
N VAL A 24 -4.40 1.68 13.37
CA VAL A 24 -4.67 0.45 12.60
C VAL A 24 -5.66 0.71 11.46
N ALA A 25 -6.69 1.53 11.67
CA ALA A 25 -7.68 1.88 10.66
C ALA A 25 -7.03 2.62 9.47
N LYS A 26 -6.23 3.66 9.75
CA LYS A 26 -5.52 4.45 8.73
C LYS A 26 -4.53 3.60 7.93
N LEU A 27 -3.71 2.77 8.60
CA LEU A 27 -2.82 1.84 7.89
C LEU A 27 -3.58 0.78 7.07
N THR A 28 -4.78 0.37 7.52
CA THR A 28 -5.63 -0.54 6.75
C THR A 28 -6.12 0.13 5.46
N ILE A 29 -6.39 1.44 5.47
CA ILE A 29 -6.70 2.21 4.25
C ILE A 29 -5.47 2.24 3.33
N SER A 30 -4.28 2.58 3.83
CA SER A 30 -3.03 2.52 3.04
C SER A 30 -2.83 1.15 2.37
N ASN A 31 -3.10 0.06 3.07
CA ASN A 31 -2.96 -1.30 2.53
C ASN A 31 -3.96 -1.61 1.41
N LYS A 32 -5.19 -1.06 1.47
CA LYS A 32 -6.18 -1.18 0.38
C LYS A 32 -5.69 -0.44 -0.86
N GLU A 33 -5.26 0.80 -0.70
CA GLU A 33 -4.72 1.64 -1.79
C GLU A 33 -3.47 1.01 -2.44
N ALA A 34 -2.60 0.37 -1.64
CA ALA A 34 -1.44 -0.34 -2.15
C ALA A 34 -1.82 -1.56 -3.01
N ARG A 35 -2.84 -2.33 -2.58
CA ARG A 35 -3.36 -3.46 -3.34
C ARG A 35 -4.04 -3.03 -4.64
N GLU A 36 -4.75 -1.90 -4.62
CA GLU A 36 -5.32 -1.30 -5.83
C GLU A 36 -4.21 -0.85 -6.79
N THR A 37 -3.16 -0.21 -6.29
CA THR A 37 -1.99 0.18 -7.09
C THR A 37 -1.34 -1.04 -7.75
N ARG A 38 -1.14 -2.14 -7.01
CA ARG A 38 -0.64 -3.40 -7.55
C ARG A 38 -1.56 -3.96 -8.64
N TYR A 39 -2.87 -3.92 -8.44
CA TYR A 39 -3.84 -4.36 -9.45
C TYR A 39 -3.66 -3.58 -10.76
N TRP A 40 -3.54 -2.25 -10.68
CA TRP A 40 -3.31 -1.42 -11.86
C TRP A 40 -1.97 -1.72 -12.54
N LEU A 41 -0.88 -1.89 -11.79
CA LEU A 41 0.42 -2.28 -12.35
C LEU A 41 0.34 -3.64 -13.06
N THR A 42 -0.40 -4.59 -12.50
CA THR A 42 -0.63 -5.90 -13.13
C THR A 42 -1.48 -5.80 -14.39
N LEU A 43 -2.45 -4.89 -14.43
CA LEU A 43 -3.29 -4.67 -15.61
C LEU A 43 -2.50 -4.01 -16.75
N LEU A 44 -1.61 -3.06 -16.42
CA LEU A 44 -0.71 -2.43 -17.37
C LEU A 44 0.23 -3.45 -18.02
N ASP A 45 0.76 -4.38 -17.23
CA ASP A 45 1.63 -5.49 -17.68
C ASP A 45 0.94 -6.40 -18.71
N ARG A 46 -0.35 -6.70 -18.49
CA ARG A 46 -1.11 -7.66 -19.31
C ARG A 46 -1.53 -7.14 -20.68
N LYS A 47 -1.58 -5.82 -20.85
CA LYS A 47 -2.28 -5.23 -21.99
C LYS A 47 -1.38 -4.87 -23.17
N GLU A 48 -0.06 -5.09 -23.08
CA GLU A 48 0.94 -4.58 -24.06
C GLU A 48 0.74 -3.09 -24.39
N LEU A 49 -0.02 -2.37 -23.56
CA LEU A 49 -0.55 -1.03 -23.86
C LEU A 49 0.56 0.03 -23.92
N LEU A 50 1.73 -0.30 -23.39
CA LEU A 50 2.84 0.62 -23.17
C LEU A 50 4.18 0.13 -23.74
N GLY A 51 4.22 -1.01 -24.44
CA GLY A 51 5.50 -1.66 -24.81
C GLY A 51 6.30 -2.12 -23.58
N GLU A 52 7.57 -2.51 -23.77
CA GLU A 52 8.47 -2.81 -22.65
C GLU A 52 8.69 -1.56 -21.78
N HIS A 53 8.00 -1.50 -20.64
CA HIS A 53 8.23 -0.44 -19.67
C HIS A 53 9.26 -0.93 -18.65
N HIS A 54 10.54 -0.57 -18.84
CA HIS A 54 11.66 -1.07 -18.03
C HIS A 54 11.50 -0.88 -16.52
N SER A 55 10.70 0.10 -16.09
CA SER A 55 10.41 0.39 -14.68
C SER A 55 9.26 -0.42 -14.08
N LEU A 56 8.45 -1.13 -14.89
CA LEU A 56 7.29 -1.87 -14.39
C LEU A 56 7.65 -3.04 -13.44
N PRO A 57 8.68 -3.86 -13.71
CA PRO A 57 9.12 -4.89 -12.76
C PRO A 57 9.55 -4.30 -11.42
N PHE A 58 10.29 -3.18 -11.45
CA PHE A 58 10.71 -2.46 -10.24
C PHE A 58 9.50 -1.96 -9.45
N LEU A 59 8.57 -1.24 -10.09
CA LEU A 59 7.35 -0.74 -9.43
C LEU A 59 6.48 -1.85 -8.83
N LYS A 60 6.42 -3.02 -9.49
CA LYS A 60 5.72 -4.21 -8.96
C LYS A 60 6.43 -4.78 -7.72
N SER A 61 7.77 -4.75 -7.67
CA SER A 61 8.53 -5.16 -6.48
C SER A 61 8.28 -4.21 -5.32
N GLU A 62 8.42 -2.91 -5.55
CA GLU A 62 8.25 -1.87 -4.52
C GLU A 62 6.86 -1.92 -3.88
N ILE A 63 5.80 -2.06 -4.69
CA ILE A 63 4.45 -2.10 -4.14
C ILE A 63 4.19 -3.36 -3.31
N GLU A 64 4.81 -4.49 -3.65
CA GLU A 64 4.71 -5.72 -2.85
C GLU A 64 5.43 -5.58 -1.52
N GLU A 65 6.62 -4.97 -1.50
CA GLU A 65 7.34 -4.67 -0.27
C GLU A 65 6.53 -3.76 0.67
N ILE A 66 5.90 -2.72 0.11
CA ILE A 66 5.00 -1.83 0.87
C ILE A 66 3.82 -2.63 1.46
N ILE A 67 3.19 -3.50 0.67
CA ILE A 67 2.06 -4.34 1.15
C ILE A 67 2.52 -5.25 2.29
N LEU A 68 3.67 -5.90 2.17
CA LEU A 68 4.22 -6.79 3.20
C LEU A 68 4.54 -6.03 4.48
N LEU A 69 5.14 -4.85 4.37
CA LEU A 69 5.45 -3.98 5.50
C LEU A 69 4.17 -3.55 6.23
N LEU A 70 3.17 -3.04 5.50
CA LEU A 70 1.89 -2.62 6.07
C LEU A 70 1.18 -3.79 6.77
N ASN A 71 1.15 -4.97 6.16
CA ASN A 71 0.56 -6.16 6.78
C ASN A 71 1.27 -6.53 8.09
N SER A 72 2.60 -6.48 8.14
CA SER A 72 3.39 -6.76 9.33
C SER A 72 3.07 -5.78 10.47
N ILE A 73 3.06 -4.48 10.17
CA ILE A 73 2.76 -3.42 11.15
C ILE A 73 1.32 -3.55 11.67
N ILE A 74 0.35 -3.76 10.78
CA ILE A 74 -1.06 -3.94 11.15
C ILE A 74 -1.25 -5.17 12.04
N LYS A 75 -0.66 -6.31 11.66
CA LYS A 75 -0.73 -7.55 12.44
C LYS A 75 -0.18 -7.33 13.84
N LYS A 76 1.03 -6.81 13.95
CA LYS A 76 1.67 -6.57 15.25
C LYS A 76 0.90 -5.56 16.10
N SER A 77 0.34 -4.54 15.48
CA SER A 77 -0.47 -3.53 16.15
C SER A 77 -1.79 -4.07 16.71
N ARG A 78 -2.41 -5.04 16.02
CA ARG A 78 -3.62 -5.73 16.48
C ARG A 78 -3.33 -6.72 17.60
N GLU A 79 -2.18 -7.39 17.58
CA GLU A 79 -1.76 -8.28 18.68
C GLU A 79 -1.58 -7.50 19.98
N ASN A 80 -1.00 -6.29 19.92
CA ASN A 80 -0.79 -5.44 21.10
C ASN A 80 -2.08 -4.76 21.61
N LEU A 81 -3.21 -4.91 20.92
CA LEU A 81 -4.53 -4.42 21.36
C LEU A 81 -5.31 -5.45 22.17
N LYS A 82 -4.90 -6.72 22.14
CA LYS A 82 -5.48 -7.81 22.93
C LYS A 82 -4.85 -7.86 24.30
#